data_AF-A0AAC9HIT1-F1
#
_entry.id   AF-A0AAC9HIT1-F1
#
_cell.length_a   1.000
_cell.length_b   1.000
_cell.length_c   1.000
_cell.angle_alpha   90.00
_cell.angle_beta   90.00
_cell.angle_gamma   90.00
#
_symmetry.space_group_name_H-M   'P 1'
#
loop_
_entity.id
_entity.type
_entity.pdbx_description
1 polymer ?
#
loop_
_entity_poly.entity_id
_entity_poly.type
_entity_poly.pdbx_seq_one_letter_code
_entity_poly.pdbx_strand_id
1 'polypeptide(L)' 'MRRLGNNPWVTRAMYGPVAVLLDEVGVYYPEHERADQYPTEKCICGREAYYKPSVGSWVCSCGRVRTNSGWI' A
#
# COMPACT_ATOMS: atom_id res chain seq x y z
N MET A 1 13.94 13.20 6.44
CA MET A 1 13.29 12.40 5.37
C MET A 1 12.87 11.07 5.97
N ARG A 2 11.57 10.77 6.02
CA ARG A 2 11.07 9.44 6.42
C ARG A 2 11.33 8.47 5.26
N ARG A 3 11.95 7.32 5.56
CA ARG A 3 12.19 6.27 4.57
C ARG A 3 10.85 5.58 4.32
N LEU A 4 10.24 5.86 3.17
CA LEU A 4 9.02 5.22 2.71
C LEU A 4 9.37 4.02 1.82
N GLY A 5 8.56 2.96 1.85
CA GLY A 5 8.75 1.76 1.02
C GLY A 5 8.62 0.42 1.74
N ASN A 6 8.06 0.41 2.95
CA ASN A 6 7.72 -0.84 3.66
C ASN A 6 6.53 -1.55 3.01
N ASN A 7 5.69 -0.82 2.27
CA ASN A 7 4.55 -1.32 1.56
C ASN A 7 4.84 -1.44 0.04
N PRO A 8 4.77 -2.63 -0.56
CA PRO A 8 5.13 -2.85 -1.96
C PRO A 8 4.21 -2.09 -2.94
N TRP A 9 2.98 -1.74 -2.54
CA TRP A 9 2.11 -0.89 -3.35
C TRP A 9 2.62 0.55 -3.41
N VAL A 10 3.12 1.05 -2.27
CA VAL A 10 3.73 2.36 -2.15
C VAL A 10 5.05 2.36 -2.93
N THR A 11 5.94 1.40 -2.68
CA THR A 11 7.20 1.24 -3.40
C THR A 11 7.00 1.19 -4.91
N ARG A 12 6.04 0.40 -5.41
CA ARG A 12 5.75 0.31 -6.85
C ARG A 12 5.25 1.64 -7.44
N ALA A 13 4.48 2.42 -6.69
CA ALA A 13 4.07 3.76 -7.11
C ALA A 13 5.28 4.71 -7.20
N MET A 14 6.28 4.56 -6.32
CA MET A 14 7.52 5.35 -6.34
C MET A 14 8.44 5.07 -7.52
N TYR A 15 8.30 3.93 -8.20
CA TYR A 15 9.17 3.54 -9.33
C TYR A 15 8.45 3.53 -10.69
N GLY A 16 7.17 3.90 -10.73
CA GLY A 16 6.40 4.00 -11.98
C GLY A 16 6.61 5.34 -12.72
N PRO A 17 6.05 5.53 -13.93
CA PRO A 17 6.10 6.82 -14.65
C PRO A 17 5.45 7.97 -13.86
N VAL A 18 4.62 7.66 -12.85
CA VAL A 18 4.07 8.63 -11.90
C VAL A 18 5.14 9.19 -10.96
N ALA A 19 6.25 8.46 -10.72
CA ALA A 19 7.37 8.92 -9.90
C ALA A 19 8.00 10.22 -10.43
N VAL A 20 8.05 10.39 -11.75
CA VAL A 20 8.60 11.58 -12.40
C VAL A 20 7.73 12.82 -12.10
N LEU A 21 6.41 12.66 -11.99
CA LEU A 21 5.49 13.73 -11.57
C LEU A 21 5.49 13.96 -10.05
N LEU A 22 5.90 12.97 -9.25
CA LEU A 22 5.92 13.07 -7.79
C LEU A 22 7.16 13.82 -7.26
N ASP A 23 8.30 13.72 -7.96
CA ASP A 23 9.57 14.33 -7.54
C ASP A 23 9.64 15.85 -7.83
N GLU A 24 9.00 16.33 -8.91
CA GLU A 24 8.98 17.76 -9.27
C GLU A 24 8.00 18.60 -8.42
N VAL A 25 6.98 17.97 -7.84
CA VAL A 25 5.87 18.69 -7.18
C VAL A 25 5.77 18.35 -5.67
N GLY A 26 6.51 17.36 -5.18
CA GLY A 26 6.42 16.89 -3.79
C GLY A 26 5.03 16.34 -3.42
N VAL A 27 4.18 16.05 -4.41
CA VAL A 27 2.79 15.61 -4.23
C VAL A 27 2.78 14.12 -3.94
N TYR A 28 3.42 13.70 -2.86
CA TYR A 28 3.00 12.46 -2.22
C TYR A 28 1.56 12.64 -1.79
N TYR A 29 0.63 11.89 -2.40
CA TYR A 29 -0.72 11.85 -1.85
C TYR A 29 -0.61 11.32 -0.42
N PRO A 30 -1.10 12.05 0.60
CA PRO A 30 -0.97 11.68 2.02
C PRO A 30 -1.42 10.25 2.34
N GLU A 31 -2.31 9.70 1.52
CA GLU A 31 -2.74 8.31 1.56
C GLU A 31 -1.62 7.27 1.39
N HIS A 32 -0.56 7.55 0.62
CA HIS A 32 0.56 6.63 0.41
C HIS A 32 1.51 6.63 1.61
N GLU A 33 1.79 7.79 2.19
CA GLU A 33 2.56 7.88 3.45
C GLU A 33 1.81 7.15 4.57
N ARG A 34 0.49 7.35 4.67
CA ARG A 34 -0.35 6.64 5.62
C ARG A 34 -0.37 5.13 5.36
N ALA A 35 -0.45 4.71 4.09
CA ALA A 35 -0.40 3.31 3.69
C ALA A 35 0.90 2.60 4.08
N ASP A 36 2.02 3.32 4.08
CA ASP A 36 3.33 2.78 4.44
C ASP A 36 3.53 2.63 5.96
N GLN A 37 2.70 3.33 6.76
CA GLN A 37 2.69 3.25 8.22
C GLN A 37 1.80 2.11 8.74
N TYR A 38 0.87 1.60 7.93
CA TYR A 38 0.02 0.49 8.36
C TYR A 38 0.82 -0.80 8.46
N PRO A 39 0.66 -1.58 9.54
CA PRO A 39 1.32 -2.86 9.67
C PRO A 39 0.79 -3.84 8.61
N THR A 40 1.66 -4.76 8.20
CA THR A 40 1.29 -5.92 7.39
C THR A 40 0.33 -6.83 8.15
N GLU A 41 -0.66 -7.37 7.44
CA GLU A 41 -1.57 -8.39 7.96
C GLU A 41 -1.31 -9.77 7.35
N LYS A 42 -1.82 -10.81 8.02
CA LYS A 42 -1.86 -12.17 7.48
C LYS A 42 -3.23 -12.48 6.89
N CYS A 43 -3.24 -12.83 5.61
CA CYS A 43 -4.41 -13.35 4.92
C CYS A 43 -4.75 -14.77 5.38
N ILE A 44 -6.00 -15.20 5.21
CA ILE A 44 -6.43 -16.60 5.46
C ILE A 44 -5.63 -17.65 4.69
N CYS A 45 -4.99 -17.26 3.58
CA CYS A 45 -4.11 -18.18 2.83
C CYS A 45 -2.66 -18.20 3.35
N GLY A 46 -2.38 -17.64 4.54
CA GLY A 46 -1.07 -17.60 5.20
C GLY A 46 -0.07 -16.57 4.64
N ARG A 47 -0.39 -15.93 3.51
CA ARG A 47 0.45 -14.92 2.88
C ARG A 47 0.25 -13.54 3.51
N GLU A 48 1.23 -12.68 3.31
CA GLU A 48 1.15 -11.28 3.73
C GLU A 48 0.15 -10.51 2.87
N ALA A 49 -0.47 -9.54 3.51
CA ALA A 49 -1.35 -8.57 2.89
C ALA A 49 -0.91 -7.17 3.31
N TYR A 50 -0.92 -6.26 2.34
CA TYR A 50 -0.43 -4.90 2.51
C TYR A 50 -1.59 -3.94 2.27
N TYR A 51 -1.63 -2.84 3.01
CA TYR A 51 -2.67 -1.84 2.87
C TYR A 51 -2.58 -1.17 1.49
N LYS A 52 -3.64 -1.22 0.68
CA LYS A 52 -3.67 -0.60 -0.64
C LYS A 52 -4.54 0.65 -0.57
N PRO A 53 -3.97 1.86 -0.65
CA PRO A 53 -4.72 3.10 -0.43
C PRO A 53 -5.88 3.29 -1.43
N SER A 54 -5.72 2.88 -2.69
CA SER A 54 -6.80 2.94 -3.69
C SER A 54 -7.98 2.01 -3.42
N VAL A 55 -7.81 1.01 -2.55
CA VAL A 55 -8.90 0.12 -2.08
C VAL A 55 -9.36 0.51 -0.67
N GLY A 56 -8.53 1.27 0.07
CA GLY A 56 -8.79 1.62 1.47
C GLY A 56 -8.67 0.44 2.43
N SER A 57 -8.02 -0.67 2.03
CA SER A 57 -7.93 -1.89 2.86
C SER A 57 -6.70 -2.75 2.56
N TRP A 58 -6.45 -3.78 3.39
CA TRP A 58 -5.38 -4.77 3.18
C TRP A 58 -5.73 -5.71 2.03
N VAL A 59 -4.82 -5.80 1.07
CA VAL A 59 -4.95 -6.66 -0.10
C VAL A 59 -3.84 -7.68 -0.09
N CYS A 60 -4.21 -8.95 -0.14
CA CYS A 60 -3.27 -10.06 -0.28
C CYS A 60 -2.93 -10.30 -1.75
N SER A 61 -1.73 -10.81 -2.02
CA SER A 61 -1.34 -11.28 -3.37
C SER A 61 -2.21 -12.42 -3.91
N CYS A 62 -3.03 -13.07 -3.09
CA CYS A 62 -4.04 -14.03 -3.55
C CYS A 62 -5.31 -13.39 -4.11
N GLY A 63 -5.39 -12.05 -4.13
CA GLY A 63 -6.56 -11.30 -4.60
C GLY A 63 -7.59 -10.99 -3.51
N ARG A 64 -7.45 -11.57 -2.31
CA ARG A 64 -8.38 -11.33 -1.20
C ARG A 64 -8.19 -9.96 -0.56
N VAL A 65 -9.30 -9.40 -0.09
CA VAL A 65 -9.38 -8.09 0.54
C VAL A 65 -9.91 -8.21 1.96
N ARG A 66 -9.30 -7.48 2.90
CA ARG A 66 -9.77 -7.40 4.28
C ARG A 66 -11.01 -6.50 4.35
N THR A 67 -12.02 -6.94 5.07
CA THR A 67 -13.23 -6.17 5.37
C THR A 67 -13.45 -6.17 6.88
N ASN A 68 -14.41 -5.36 7.36
CA ASN A 68 -14.81 -5.36 8.77
C ASN A 68 -15.31 -6.74 9.24
N SER A 69 -15.85 -7.54 8.32
CA SER A 69 -16.38 -8.89 8.59
C SER A 69 -15.37 -10.03 8.35
N GLY A 70 -14.17 -9.75 7.85
CA GLY A 70 -13.16 -10.78 7.54
C GLY A 70 -12.57 -10.66 6.14
N TRP A 71 -11.99 -11.76 5.63
CA TRP A 71 -11.38 -11.80 4.29
C TRP A 71 -12.38 -12.28 3.25
N ILE A 72 -12.47 -11.55 2.12
CA ILE A 72 -13.26 -11.92 0.94
C ILE A 72 -12.35 -12.16 -0.25
#